data_AF-A0A818M194-F1
#
_entry.id   AF-A0A818M194-F1
#
_cell.length_a   1.000
_cell.length_b   1.000
_cell.length_c   1.000
_cell.angle_alpha   90.00
_cell.angle_beta   90.00
_cell.angle_gamma   90.00
#
_symmetry.space_group_name_H-M   'P 1'
#
loop_
_entity.id
_entity.type
_entity.pdbx_description
1 polymer ?
#
loop_
_entity_poly.entity_id
_entity_poly.type
_entity_poly.pdbx_seq_one_letter_code
_entity_poly.pdbx_strand_id
1 'polypeptide(L)'
;MTASGDIFERCLNGANIEDSGRLVEHSAWDCSVEVRGKFGYSYGIHRFRFQIEKNPRGTWIFFGIISKSQPMTECSYESSSAYGWADYNDYFLGGIRQNDQNADQFSDTVENDVITLIVDCTN
;
A
#
# COMPACT_ATOMS: atom_id res chain seq x y z
N MET A 1 -22.40 -5.02 -16.33
CA MET A 1 -22.19 -5.13 -14.86
C MET A 1 -21.32 -3.96 -14.47
N THR A 2 -21.85 -3.05 -13.65
CA THR A 2 -21.15 -1.85 -13.18
C THR A 2 -19.95 -2.27 -12.35
N ALA A 3 -18.76 -1.80 -12.71
CA ALA A 3 -17.54 -1.99 -11.95
C ALA A 3 -17.77 -1.51 -10.51
N SER A 4 -17.94 -2.44 -9.56
CA SER A 4 -17.67 -2.11 -8.16
C SER A 4 -16.16 -1.95 -8.09
N GLY A 5 -15.69 -0.71 -8.23
CA GLY A 5 -14.27 -0.41 -8.10
C GLY A 5 -13.76 -0.89 -6.74
N ASP A 6 -12.47 -1.23 -6.69
CA ASP A 6 -11.83 -1.63 -5.45
C ASP A 6 -11.86 -0.48 -4.43
N ILE A 7 -12.18 -0.84 -3.18
CA ILE A 7 -12.28 0.09 -2.06
C ILE A 7 -11.50 -0.46 -0.87
N PHE A 8 -11.02 0.44 -0.01
CA PHE A 8 -10.55 0.12 1.32
C PHE A 8 -11.74 -0.20 2.24
N GLU A 9 -11.58 -1.18 3.11
CA GLU A 9 -12.63 -1.59 4.08
C GLU A 9 -12.09 -1.78 5.49
N ARG A 10 -10.78 -2.01 5.64
CA ARG A 10 -10.17 -2.33 6.94
C ARG A 10 -8.99 -1.40 7.21
N CYS A 11 -8.92 -0.87 8.42
CA CYS A 11 -7.79 -0.10 8.92
C CYS A 11 -7.33 -0.64 10.29
N LEU A 12 -6.07 -0.40 10.60
CA LEU A 12 -5.46 -0.57 11.91
C LEU A 12 -4.84 0.77 12.32
N ASN A 13 -4.90 1.09 13.62
CA ASN A 13 -4.40 2.33 14.21
C ASN A 13 -5.10 3.59 13.64
N GLY A 14 -4.47 4.75 13.73
CA GLY A 14 -5.06 6.08 13.48
C GLY A 14 -5.39 6.42 12.02
N ALA A 15 -5.72 5.43 11.19
CA ALA A 15 -6.18 5.62 9.83
C ALA A 15 -7.72 5.62 9.75
N ASN A 16 -8.27 6.61 9.07
CA ASN A 16 -9.68 6.71 8.73
C ASN A 16 -9.89 6.32 7.27
N ILE A 17 -10.98 5.61 7.00
CA ILE A 17 -11.42 5.27 5.66
C ILE A 17 -12.69 6.07 5.38
N GLU A 18 -12.60 6.97 4.40
CA GLU A 18 -13.64 7.92 4.02
C GLU A 18 -14.06 7.76 2.55
N ASP A 19 -14.95 8.62 2.08
CA ASP A 19 -15.51 8.62 0.71
C ASP A 19 -15.94 7.22 0.24
N SER A 20 -16.71 6.53 1.10
CA SER A 20 -17.18 5.16 0.84
C SER A 20 -16.06 4.15 0.52
N GLY A 21 -14.89 4.31 1.15
CA GLY A 21 -13.75 3.42 0.98
C GLY A 21 -12.73 3.88 -0.07
N ARG A 22 -12.82 5.12 -0.56
CA ARG A 22 -11.95 5.65 -1.62
C ARG A 22 -10.88 6.61 -1.14
N LEU A 23 -11.05 7.15 0.07
CA LEU A 23 -10.08 8.04 0.70
C LEU A 23 -9.55 7.38 1.97
N VAL A 24 -8.23 7.45 2.17
CA VAL A 24 -7.57 7.05 3.41
C VAL A 24 -6.91 8.29 3.98
N GLU A 25 -7.26 8.63 5.21
CA GLU A 25 -6.62 9.70 5.96
C GLU A 25 -5.83 9.11 7.13
N HIS A 26 -4.55 9.46 7.22
CA HIS A 26 -3.73 9.14 8.38
C HIS A 26 -3.73 10.34 9.34
N SER A 27 -4.42 10.19 10.48
CA SER A 27 -4.67 11.29 11.44
C SER A 27 -3.65 11.36 12.60
N ALA A 28 -2.80 10.35 12.76
CA ALA A 28 -1.87 10.23 13.88
C ALA A 28 -0.43 10.52 13.45
N TRP A 29 0.33 11.22 14.30
CA TRP A 29 1.69 11.65 13.97
C TRP A 29 2.75 10.59 14.27
N ASP A 30 2.45 9.60 15.13
CA ASP A 30 3.48 8.77 15.78
C ASP A 30 3.27 7.25 15.68
N CYS A 31 2.37 6.74 14.82
CA CYS A 31 2.19 5.30 14.66
C CYS A 31 2.11 4.87 13.20
N SER A 32 2.67 3.69 12.89
CA SER A 32 2.44 3.03 11.62
C SER A 32 0.95 2.68 11.47
N VAL A 33 0.41 2.94 10.30
CA VAL A 33 -0.97 2.56 9.94
C VAL A 33 -0.96 1.51 8.85
N GLU A 34 -1.94 0.63 8.91
CA GLU A 34 -2.19 -0.35 7.86
C GLU A 34 -3.64 -0.20 7.39
N VAL A 35 -3.82 -0.12 6.07
CA VAL A 35 -5.13 -0.18 5.43
C VAL A 35 -5.17 -1.33 4.43
N ARG A 36 -6.33 -1.97 4.29
CA ARG A 36 -6.53 -3.07 3.34
C ARG A 36 -7.79 -2.87 2.53
N GLY A 37 -7.68 -3.29 1.28
CA GLY A 37 -8.80 -3.44 0.37
C GLY A 37 -9.82 -4.48 0.86
N LYS A 38 -11.04 -4.36 0.35
CA LYS A 38 -12.16 -5.28 0.63
C LYS A 38 -11.95 -6.68 0.08
N PHE A 39 -11.40 -6.77 -1.13
CA PHE A 39 -11.36 -8.02 -1.89
C PHE A 39 -10.03 -8.75 -1.75
N GLY A 40 -10.09 -10.08 -1.90
CA GLY A 40 -8.92 -10.92 -2.10
C GLY A 40 -8.88 -11.36 -3.57
N TYR A 41 -7.66 -11.50 -4.10
CA TYR A 41 -7.43 -11.80 -5.51
C TYR A 41 -6.63 -13.10 -5.60
N SER A 42 -7.07 -14.03 -6.45
CA SER A 42 -6.47 -15.37 -6.55
C SER A 42 -6.26 -15.86 -7.97
N TYR A 43 -6.63 -15.06 -8.98
CA TYR A 43 -6.45 -15.36 -10.40
C TYR A 43 -6.51 -14.08 -11.23
N GLY A 44 -5.87 -14.07 -12.41
CA GLY A 44 -5.94 -12.95 -13.35
C GLY A 44 -5.05 -11.76 -12.99
N ILE A 45 -5.16 -10.70 -13.79
CA ILE A 45 -4.38 -9.46 -13.63
C ILE A 45 -5.28 -8.36 -13.06
N HIS A 46 -4.86 -7.75 -11.96
CA HIS A 46 -5.57 -6.69 -11.25
C HIS A 46 -4.75 -5.41 -11.30
N ARG A 47 -5.43 -4.28 -11.49
CA ARG A 47 -4.80 -2.96 -11.57
C ARG A 47 -5.43 -2.02 -10.55
N PHE A 48 -4.61 -1.55 -9.62
CA PHE A 48 -4.99 -0.56 -8.62
C PHE A 48 -4.33 0.77 -8.97
N ARG A 49 -5.04 1.87 -8.71
CA ARG A 49 -4.53 3.22 -8.88
C ARG A 49 -4.74 3.98 -7.59
N PHE A 50 -3.67 4.56 -7.07
CA PHE A 50 -3.66 5.37 -5.87
C PHE A 50 -3.22 6.77 -6.26
N GLN A 51 -3.99 7.77 -5.85
CA GLN A 51 -3.61 9.17 -6.00
C GLN A 51 -3.17 9.68 -4.63
N ILE A 52 -2.03 10.35 -4.60
CA ILE A 52 -1.52 10.97 -3.38
C ILE A 52 -2.15 12.35 -3.25
N GLU A 53 -3.21 12.45 -2.45
CA GLU A 53 -3.89 13.73 -2.21
C GLU A 53 -3.06 14.68 -1.35
N LYS A 54 -2.26 14.13 -0.42
CA LYS A 54 -1.35 14.88 0.44
C LYS A 54 -0.30 13.94 1.01
N ASN A 55 0.98 14.29 0.91
CA ASN A 55 2.06 13.57 1.58
C ASN A 55 3.02 14.54 2.27
N PRO A 56 2.96 14.70 3.60
CA PRO A 56 3.94 15.48 4.33
C PRO A 56 5.36 14.94 4.10
N ARG A 57 6.34 15.85 4.04
CA ARG A 57 7.74 15.46 3.81
C ARG A 57 8.21 14.49 4.90
N GLY A 58 8.84 13.39 4.49
CA GLY A 58 9.38 12.38 5.40
C GLY A 58 8.40 11.25 5.74
N THR A 59 7.17 11.30 5.24
CA THR A 59 6.23 10.18 5.33
C THR A 59 6.68 9.06 4.39
N TRP A 60 6.62 7.83 4.88
CA TRP A 60 6.92 6.62 4.14
C TRP A 60 5.63 5.85 3.89
N ILE A 61 5.33 5.56 2.63
CA ILE A 61 4.12 4.85 2.21
C ILE A 61 4.52 3.55 1.51
N PHE A 62 3.94 2.43 1.96
CA PHE A 62 4.07 1.13 1.32
C PHE A 62 2.81 0.79 0.51
N PHE A 63 3.00 0.44 -0.76
CA PHE A 63 1.98 -0.10 -1.65
C PHE A 63 2.30 -1.55 -1.99
N GLY A 64 1.38 -2.46 -1.68
CA GLY A 64 1.64 -3.87 -1.92
C GLY A 64 0.45 -4.78 -1.70
N ILE A 65 0.77 -6.06 -1.69
CA ILE A 65 -0.13 -7.17 -1.42
C ILE A 65 0.36 -7.94 -0.20
N ILE A 66 -0.58 -8.59 0.47
CA ILE A 66 -0.32 -9.46 1.61
C ILE A 66 -1.36 -10.58 1.63
N SER A 67 -1.02 -11.74 2.19
CA SER A 67 -1.99 -12.83 2.29
C SER A 67 -3.21 -12.41 3.12
N LYS A 68 -4.41 -12.81 2.66
CA LYS A 68 -5.66 -12.56 3.38
C LYS A 68 -5.66 -13.13 4.81
N SER A 69 -4.91 -14.22 5.03
CA SER A 69 -4.81 -14.86 6.34
C SER A 69 -3.88 -14.15 7.32
N GLN A 70 -3.05 -13.21 6.85
CA GLN A 70 -2.11 -12.48 7.69
C GLN A 70 -2.88 -11.49 8.58
N PRO A 71 -2.70 -11.49 9.92
CA PRO A 71 -3.26 -10.45 10.78
C PRO A 71 -2.76 -9.05 10.41
N MET A 72 -3.52 -8.00 10.73
CA MET A 72 -3.05 -6.62 10.57
C MET A 72 -2.09 -6.28 11.72
N THR A 73 -0.95 -5.64 11.41
CA THR A 73 0.09 -5.24 12.37
C THR A 73 0.82 -3.99 11.89
N GLU A 74 1.49 -3.28 12.80
CA GLU A 74 2.24 -2.04 12.52
C GLU A 74 3.37 -2.20 11.49
N CYS A 75 3.91 -3.41 11.35
CA CYS A 75 4.96 -3.75 10.40
C CYS A 75 4.53 -4.90 9.49
N SER A 76 3.29 -4.90 9.01
CA SER A 76 2.77 -5.97 8.15
C SER A 76 3.56 -6.16 6.86
N TYR A 77 4.27 -5.12 6.39
CA TYR A 77 5.21 -5.18 5.28
C TYR A 77 6.42 -6.09 5.52
N GLU A 78 6.70 -6.50 6.77
CA GLU A 78 7.76 -7.47 7.12
C GLU A 78 7.26 -8.92 7.14
N SER A 79 5.95 -9.16 6.92
CA SER A 79 5.41 -10.52 6.80
C SER A 79 6.04 -11.24 5.62
N SER A 80 6.32 -12.54 5.78
CA SER A 80 6.77 -13.40 4.68
C SER A 80 5.80 -13.49 3.49
N SER A 81 4.56 -13.03 3.66
CA SER A 81 3.55 -12.96 2.61
C SER A 81 3.39 -11.56 1.99
N ALA A 82 4.17 -10.57 2.43
CA ALA A 82 4.11 -9.21 1.94
C ALA A 82 5.03 -9.01 0.74
N TYR A 83 4.48 -8.41 -0.32
CA TYR A 83 5.21 -8.01 -1.52
C TYR A 83 4.76 -6.61 -1.92
N GLY A 84 5.71 -5.73 -2.22
CA GLY A 84 5.35 -4.37 -2.60
C GLY A 84 6.53 -3.44 -2.75
N TRP A 85 6.21 -2.17 -2.93
CA TRP A 85 7.14 -1.08 -3.10
C TRP A 85 6.79 0.02 -2.09
N ALA A 86 7.78 0.77 -1.65
CA ALA A 86 7.60 1.93 -0.81
C ALA A 86 8.58 3.05 -1.19
N ASP A 87 8.36 4.21 -0.60
CA ASP A 87 9.26 5.35 -0.73
C ASP A 87 10.72 5.00 -0.40
N TYR A 88 11.64 5.87 -0.82
CA TYR A 88 13.09 5.70 -0.71
C TYR A 88 13.65 4.49 -1.47
N ASN A 89 13.01 4.13 -2.59
CA ASN A 89 13.35 2.96 -3.42
C ASN A 89 13.32 1.64 -2.65
N ASP A 90 12.52 1.55 -1.60
CA ASP A 90 12.34 0.29 -0.90
C ASP A 90 11.40 -0.62 -1.68
N TYR A 91 11.74 -1.90 -1.76
CA TYR A 91 10.80 -2.93 -2.18
C TYR A 91 10.93 -4.15 -1.30
N PHE A 92 9.82 -4.85 -1.11
CA PHE A 92 9.74 -5.98 -0.19
C PHE A 92 9.38 -7.22 -0.99
N LEU A 93 10.21 -8.26 -0.84
CA LEU A 93 10.01 -9.56 -1.47
C LEU A 93 9.85 -10.59 -0.37
N GLY A 94 8.60 -11.00 -0.09
CA GLY A 94 8.30 -11.89 1.01
C GLY A 94 8.73 -11.30 2.36
N GLY A 95 8.40 -10.04 2.60
CA GLY A 95 8.72 -9.33 3.84
C GLY A 95 10.18 -8.87 3.98
N ILE A 96 11.07 -9.28 3.08
CA ILE A 96 12.48 -8.88 3.14
C ILE A 96 12.65 -7.57 2.39
N ARG A 97 12.99 -6.51 3.12
CA ARG A 97 13.35 -5.20 2.57
C ARG A 97 14.57 -5.32 1.68
N GLN A 98 14.43 -4.82 0.46
CA GLN A 98 15.50 -4.57 -0.49
C GLN A 98 15.55 -3.06 -0.69
N ASN A 99 16.76 -2.51 -0.71
CA ASN A 99 16.97 -1.08 -0.92
C ASN A 99 18.16 -0.92 -1.86
N ASP A 100 17.98 -0.20 -2.96
CA ASP A 100 19.10 0.21 -3.80
C ASP A 100 19.70 1.50 -3.25
N GLN A 101 20.63 1.35 -2.31
CA GLN A 101 21.31 2.48 -1.66
C GLN A 101 22.23 3.26 -2.62
N ASN A 102 22.46 2.77 -3.84
CA ASN A 102 23.26 3.45 -4.86
C ASN A 102 22.42 4.32 -5.79
N ALA A 103 21.10 4.41 -5.58
CA ALA A 103 20.27 5.30 -6.36
C ALA A 103 20.58 6.76 -5.97
N ASP A 104 21.20 7.51 -6.87
CA ASP A 104 21.44 8.96 -6.75
C ASP A 104 20.13 9.78 -6.59
N GLN A 105 18.97 9.12 -6.69
CA GLN A 105 17.65 9.67 -6.51
C GLN A 105 16.80 8.70 -5.68
N PHE A 106 16.46 9.10 -4.45
CA PHE A 106 15.36 8.45 -3.72
C PHE A 106 14.05 8.80 -4.40
N SER A 107 13.20 7.81 -4.62
CA SER A 107 11.81 8.05 -5.04
C SER A 107 10.99 8.35 -3.80
N ASP A 108 10.46 9.57 -3.72
CA ASP A 108 9.51 9.97 -2.69
C ASP A 108 8.17 10.17 -3.38
N THR A 109 7.11 9.55 -2.87
CA THR A 109 5.75 9.91 -3.26
C THR A 109 5.49 11.36 -2.85
N VAL A 110 5.03 12.16 -3.80
CA VAL A 110 4.65 13.56 -3.56
C VAL A 110 3.18 13.79 -3.92
N GLU A 111 2.65 14.93 -3.47
CA GLU A 111 1.29 15.34 -3.78
C GLU A 111 1.04 15.33 -5.30
N ASN A 112 -0.11 14.77 -5.70
CA ASN A 112 -0.55 14.52 -7.07
C ASN A 112 0.14 13.38 -7.81
N ASP A 113 1.06 12.65 -7.18
CA ASP A 113 1.55 11.40 -7.76
C ASP A 113 0.42 10.38 -7.92
N VAL A 114 0.50 9.61 -9.01
CA VAL A 114 -0.42 8.51 -9.27
C VAL A 114 0.37 7.21 -9.35
N ILE A 115 0.24 6.40 -8.30
CA ILE A 115 0.85 5.08 -8.22
C ILE A 115 -0.08 4.06 -8.86
N THR A 116 0.45 3.28 -9.81
CA THR A 116 -0.27 2.12 -10.36
C THR A 116 0.39 0.85 -9.85
N LEU A 117 -0.36 0.04 -9.10
CA LEU A 117 0.03 -1.32 -8.73
C LEU A 117 -0.65 -2.31 -9.68
N ILE A 118 0.14 -3.17 -10.32
CA ILE A 118 -0.34 -4.26 -11.17
C ILE A 118 0.02 -5.58 -10.49
N VAL A 119 -0.98 -6.40 -10.24
CA VAL A 119 -0.83 -7.72 -9.59
C VAL A 119 -1.27 -8.79 -10.58
N ASP A 120 -0.35 -9.64 -11.00
CA ASP A 120 -0.66 -10.83 -11.81
C ASP A 120 -0.70 -12.05 -10.88
N CYS A 121 -1.89 -12.63 -10.71
CA CYS A 121 -2.13 -13.84 -9.92
C CYS A 121 -2.18 -15.11 -10.77
N THR A 122 -1.69 -15.06 -12.01
CA THR A 122 -1.78 -16.18 -12.98
C THR A 122 -0.47 -16.94 -13.13
N ASN A 123 0.65 -16.23 -12.95
CA ASN A 123 2.01 -16.75 -13.16
C ASN A 123 2.70 -17.11 -11.84
#